data_AF-A0A0F9AK62-F1
#
_entry.id   AF-A0A0F9AK62-F1
#
_cell.length_a   1.000
_cell.length_b   1.000
_cell.length_c   1.000
_cell.angle_alpha   90.00
_cell.angle_beta   90.00
_cell.angle_gamma   90.00
#
_symmetry.space_group_name_H-M   'P 1'
#
loop_
_entity.id
_entity.type
_entity.pdbx_description
1 polymer ?
#
loop_
_entity_poly.entity_id
_entity_poly.type
_entity_poly.pdbx_seq_one_letter_code
_entity_poly.pdbx_strand_id
1 'polypeptide(L)'
;CWPIAEVTTVGGDITAIADRRSYSAQGVWDGTMDADEILLPIIGSPTYNDVEDMQTTMHSAGWINGGVMSDAGGATIDVTAGAGLIRSANSRTAQLLFFDWSASAGLAIAADSVRHIGVEYNFGAPQITVRATENWNYNTDFPLGIVVNEGGTLHIQEHEQAIGDHASFMIQRLHQTAHIQRDNELNGNILGESGDNNRNVEVTAGAYWVGLTRFATGAFDSSGAATFDTYSAGGLEAAGVSVWPNLQYDNGGALANLGGNKWANLWWYQELDGELVMVYGTAQYNTEAMAGEEAADNCAG
;
A
#
# COMPACT_ATOMS: atom_id res chain seq x y z
N CYS A 1 -16.79 -23.96 -50.32
CA CYS A 1 -16.74 -24.90 -49.18
C CYS A 1 -15.28 -25.16 -48.86
N TRP A 2 -14.85 -24.87 -47.63
CA TRP A 2 -13.47 -25.08 -47.20
C TRP A 2 -13.34 -26.52 -46.68
N PRO A 3 -12.32 -27.28 -47.08
CA PRO A 3 -12.11 -28.63 -46.54
C PRO A 3 -11.61 -28.52 -45.10
N ILE A 4 -12.21 -29.32 -44.21
CA ILE A 4 -12.02 -29.25 -42.75
C ILE A 4 -11.01 -30.33 -42.27
N ALA A 5 -10.60 -31.25 -43.14
CA ALA A 5 -9.57 -32.26 -42.85
C ALA A 5 -9.04 -32.91 -44.14
N GLU A 6 -7.79 -33.38 -44.09
CA GLU A 6 -7.20 -34.30 -45.07
C GLU A 6 -6.99 -35.66 -44.39
N VAL A 7 -7.45 -36.74 -45.03
CA VAL A 7 -7.38 -38.10 -44.48
C VAL A 7 -6.51 -38.94 -45.39
N THR A 8 -5.43 -39.50 -44.85
CA THR A 8 -4.55 -40.44 -45.55
C THR A 8 -4.73 -41.82 -44.93
N THR A 9 -5.18 -42.79 -45.73
CA THR A 9 -5.39 -44.18 -45.27
C THR A 9 -4.31 -45.10 -45.83
N VAL A 10 -3.83 -46.04 -45.03
CA VAL A 10 -3.08 -47.22 -45.50
C VAL A 10 -3.78 -48.46 -44.95
N GLY A 11 -4.27 -49.33 -45.84
CA GLY A 11 -4.90 -50.60 -45.44
C GLY A 11 -6.37 -50.53 -44.99
N GLY A 12 -7.05 -49.39 -45.18
CA GLY A 12 -8.49 -49.25 -44.87
C GLY A 12 -8.79 -48.71 -43.47
N ASP A 13 -7.78 -48.57 -42.62
CA ASP A 13 -7.91 -47.93 -41.30
C ASP A 13 -7.44 -46.46 -41.35
N ILE A 14 -8.15 -45.60 -40.62
CA ILE A 14 -7.76 -44.20 -40.41
C ILE A 14 -6.60 -44.18 -39.42
N THR A 15 -5.40 -43.86 -39.89
CA THR A 15 -4.18 -43.90 -39.06
C THR A 15 -3.85 -42.58 -38.37
N ALA A 16 -4.41 -41.44 -38.81
CA ALA A 16 -4.27 -40.16 -38.10
C ALA A 16 -5.34 -39.14 -38.55
N ILE A 17 -5.92 -38.43 -37.58
CA ILE A 17 -6.64 -37.16 -37.80
C ILE A 17 -5.66 -36.06 -37.38
N ALA A 18 -5.06 -35.38 -38.35
CA ALA A 18 -4.26 -34.19 -38.05
C ALA A 18 -5.21 -33.00 -37.83
N ASP A 19 -5.70 -32.83 -36.60
CA ASP A 19 -6.10 -31.49 -36.16
C ASP A 19 -4.83 -30.65 -36.08
N ARG A 20 -4.91 -29.38 -36.48
CA ARG A 20 -3.78 -28.43 -36.54
C ARG A 20 -3.30 -27.99 -35.15
N ARG A 21 -3.64 -28.75 -34.11
CA ARG A 21 -3.11 -28.69 -32.76
C ARG A 21 -2.35 -29.99 -32.50
N SER A 22 -1.14 -30.04 -33.00
CA SER A 22 -0.16 -31.04 -32.59
C SER A 22 0.00 -30.98 -31.07
N TYR A 23 -0.40 -32.03 -30.36
CA TYR A 23 0.22 -32.38 -29.08
C TYR A 23 0.32 -33.91 -29.00
N SER A 24 1.47 -34.37 -28.53
CA SER A 24 2.12 -35.64 -28.87
C SER A 24 1.35 -36.91 -28.53
N ALA A 25 1.44 -37.88 -29.43
CA ALA A 25 1.10 -39.27 -29.21
C ALA A 25 2.10 -39.93 -28.24
N GLN A 26 1.85 -39.85 -26.94
CA GLN A 26 2.30 -40.83 -25.94
C GLN A 26 1.70 -40.49 -24.57
N GLY A 27 1.02 -41.46 -23.96
CA GLY A 27 0.70 -41.41 -22.54
C GLY A 27 -0.64 -40.76 -22.22
N VAL A 28 -1.38 -41.42 -21.34
CA VAL A 28 -2.61 -40.97 -20.72
C VAL A 28 -2.40 -39.58 -20.10
N TRP A 29 -3.24 -38.60 -20.42
CA TRP A 29 -3.36 -37.40 -19.58
C TRP A 29 -3.73 -37.88 -18.17
N ASP A 30 -2.81 -37.78 -17.20
CA ASP A 30 -3.18 -37.86 -15.79
C ASP A 30 -3.89 -36.57 -15.31
N GLY A 31 -4.01 -35.58 -16.18
CA GLY A 31 -4.86 -34.41 -16.00
C GLY A 31 -4.20 -33.26 -15.25
N THR A 32 -2.90 -33.35 -14.95
CA THR A 32 -2.12 -32.29 -14.31
C THR A 32 -1.00 -31.83 -15.23
N MET A 33 -0.97 -30.52 -15.54
CA MET A 33 0.20 -29.85 -16.14
C MET A 33 0.97 -29.18 -15.02
N ASP A 34 2.29 -29.33 -15.00
CA ASP A 34 3.13 -28.67 -14.01
C ASP A 34 3.29 -27.18 -14.36
N ALA A 35 3.51 -26.33 -13.35
CA ALA A 35 3.55 -24.87 -13.56
C ALA A 35 4.76 -24.40 -14.40
N ASP A 36 5.85 -25.18 -14.40
CA ASP A 36 7.04 -24.99 -15.22
C ASP A 36 6.83 -25.41 -16.69
N GLU A 37 5.76 -26.13 -17.00
CA GLU A 37 5.39 -26.49 -18.38
C GLU A 37 4.49 -25.43 -19.05
N ILE A 38 3.94 -24.49 -18.26
CA ILE A 38 3.04 -23.45 -18.76
C ILE A 38 3.83 -22.19 -19.08
N LEU A 39 4.20 -22.05 -20.35
CA LEU A 39 5.00 -20.91 -20.83
C LEU A 39 4.22 -19.59 -20.86
N LEU A 40 4.92 -18.50 -20.56
CA LEU A 40 4.47 -17.12 -20.70
C LEU A 40 4.90 -16.51 -22.04
N PRO A 41 4.27 -15.42 -22.50
CA PRO A 41 4.74 -14.67 -23.65
C PRO A 41 6.14 -14.08 -23.39
N ILE A 42 7.13 -14.47 -24.20
CA ILE A 42 8.53 -14.09 -24.03
C ILE A 42 9.11 -13.40 -25.27
N ILE A 43 10.18 -12.63 -25.07
CA ILE A 43 11.03 -12.10 -26.14
C ILE A 43 12.38 -12.83 -26.10
N GLY A 44 12.75 -13.51 -27.18
CA GLY A 44 14.01 -14.25 -27.27
C GLY A 44 14.01 -15.51 -26.41
N SER A 45 15.03 -15.65 -25.56
CA SER A 45 15.21 -16.81 -24.66
C SER A 45 15.58 -16.32 -23.25
N PRO A 46 14.61 -15.72 -22.53
CA PRO A 46 14.85 -15.24 -21.17
C PRO A 46 15.07 -16.41 -20.21
N THR A 47 15.73 -16.13 -19.09
CA THR A 47 15.94 -17.08 -17.99
C THR A 47 14.64 -17.52 -17.34
N TYR A 48 13.66 -16.61 -17.28
CA TYR A 48 12.35 -16.83 -16.69
C TYR A 48 11.30 -16.83 -17.80
N ASN A 49 10.52 -17.90 -17.95
CA ASN A 49 9.65 -18.07 -19.10
C ASN A 49 8.33 -18.82 -18.83
N ASP A 50 8.07 -19.24 -17.60
CA ASP A 50 6.88 -20.02 -17.25
C ASP A 50 6.08 -19.42 -16.07
N VAL A 51 4.98 -20.08 -15.70
CA VAL A 51 4.10 -19.65 -14.61
C VAL A 51 4.74 -19.84 -13.24
N GLU A 52 5.58 -20.87 -13.05
CA GLU A 52 6.35 -21.04 -11.82
C GLU A 52 7.31 -19.86 -11.61
N ASP A 53 8.00 -19.45 -12.66
CA ASP A 53 8.91 -18.33 -12.66
C ASP A 53 8.20 -17.03 -12.29
N MET A 54 7.01 -16.78 -12.84
CA MET A 54 6.20 -15.63 -12.44
C MET A 54 5.86 -15.67 -10.96
N GLN A 55 5.44 -16.83 -10.44
CA GLN A 55 5.16 -16.98 -9.01
C GLN A 55 6.40 -16.70 -8.16
N THR A 56 7.54 -17.27 -8.55
CA THR A 56 8.81 -17.20 -7.84
C THR A 56 9.41 -15.80 -7.84
N THR A 57 9.26 -15.05 -8.93
CA THR A 57 9.87 -13.73 -9.13
C THR A 57 9.01 -12.58 -8.63
N MET A 58 7.67 -12.71 -8.70
CA MET A 58 6.76 -11.62 -8.33
C MET A 58 6.33 -11.64 -6.86
N HIS A 59 6.34 -12.81 -6.22
CA HIS A 59 5.87 -12.97 -4.84
C HIS A 59 7.01 -13.17 -3.83
N SER A 60 6.66 -13.05 -2.55
CA SER A 60 7.56 -13.21 -1.41
C SER A 60 7.14 -14.40 -0.55
N ALA A 61 8.06 -14.90 0.29
CA ALA A 61 7.71 -15.81 1.37
C ALA A 61 6.91 -15.06 2.46
N GLY A 62 6.06 -15.78 3.18
CA GLY A 62 5.19 -15.19 4.19
C GLY A 62 3.92 -15.97 4.47
N TRP A 63 3.04 -15.33 5.24
CA TRP A 63 1.81 -15.87 5.78
C TRP A 63 0.58 -15.62 4.90
N ILE A 64 -0.33 -16.59 4.85
CA ILE A 64 -1.67 -16.46 4.24
C ILE A 64 -2.78 -16.56 5.28
N ASN A 65 -2.77 -17.59 6.15
CA ASN A 65 -3.79 -17.78 7.18
C ASN A 65 -3.28 -18.68 8.34
N GLY A 66 -4.03 -18.70 9.44
CA GLY A 66 -3.73 -19.54 10.61
C GLY A 66 -2.55 -19.02 11.43
N GLY A 67 -1.82 -19.90 12.12
CA GLY A 67 -0.67 -19.50 12.93
C GLY A 67 -1.01 -18.64 14.16
N VAL A 68 -2.25 -18.70 14.65
CA VAL A 68 -2.73 -17.91 15.79
C VAL A 68 -1.98 -18.34 17.05
N MET A 69 -1.45 -17.37 17.78
CA MET A 69 -0.72 -17.55 19.03
C MET A 69 -1.64 -17.34 20.23
N SER A 70 -1.59 -18.26 21.19
CA SER A 70 -2.39 -18.16 22.42
C SER A 70 -1.57 -18.57 23.64
N ASP A 71 -1.89 -17.98 24.80
CA ASP A 71 -1.28 -18.36 26.07
C ASP A 71 -1.81 -19.74 26.52
N ALA A 72 -0.90 -20.71 26.63
CA ALA A 72 -1.19 -22.07 27.07
C ALA A 72 -1.01 -22.25 28.59
N GLY A 73 -0.70 -21.17 29.30
CA GLY A 73 -0.33 -21.14 30.70
C GLY A 73 1.12 -21.56 30.93
N GLY A 74 1.60 -21.35 32.16
CA GLY A 74 2.91 -21.84 32.59
C GLY A 74 4.10 -21.27 31.78
N ALA A 75 3.99 -20.02 31.30
CA ALA A 75 4.98 -19.39 30.43
C ALA A 75 5.21 -20.14 29.10
N THR A 76 4.14 -20.75 28.56
CA THR A 76 4.15 -21.41 27.26
C THR A 76 3.08 -20.83 26.34
N ILE A 77 3.32 -20.90 25.04
CA ILE A 77 2.31 -20.55 24.03
C ILE A 77 1.96 -21.76 23.17
N ASP A 78 0.74 -21.74 22.64
CA ASP A 78 0.30 -22.62 21.57
C ASP A 78 0.18 -21.81 20.27
N VAL A 79 0.55 -22.42 19.15
CA VAL A 79 0.46 -21.85 17.80
C VAL A 79 -0.37 -22.79 16.94
N THR A 80 -1.45 -22.28 16.36
CA THR A 80 -2.32 -23.11 15.50
C THR A 80 -1.64 -23.48 14.18
N ALA A 81 -2.16 -24.50 13.50
CA ALA A 81 -1.80 -24.77 12.11
C ALA A 81 -2.11 -23.56 11.21
N GLY A 82 -1.48 -23.50 10.04
CA GLY A 82 -1.69 -22.43 9.07
C GLY A 82 -1.01 -22.71 7.74
N ALA A 83 -1.12 -21.75 6.83
CA ALA A 83 -0.66 -21.85 5.45
C ALA A 83 0.11 -20.60 5.01
N GLY A 84 1.05 -20.77 4.09
CA GLY A 84 1.90 -19.69 3.59
C GLY A 84 2.72 -20.06 2.36
N LEU A 85 3.65 -19.18 2.02
CA LEU A 85 4.66 -19.43 0.99
C LEU A 85 6.07 -19.34 1.56
N ILE A 86 6.96 -20.21 1.09
CA ILE A 86 8.36 -20.26 1.54
C ILE A 86 9.28 -20.66 0.41
N ARG A 87 10.51 -20.17 0.41
CA ARG A 87 11.50 -20.53 -0.62
C ARG A 87 12.27 -21.78 -0.22
N SER A 88 12.63 -22.58 -1.21
CA SER A 88 13.45 -23.79 -1.03
C SER A 88 14.90 -23.51 -0.63
N ALA A 89 15.39 -22.28 -0.85
CA ALA A 89 16.71 -21.80 -0.43
C ALA A 89 16.69 -20.29 -0.14
N ASN A 90 17.71 -19.81 0.59
CA ASN A 90 17.84 -18.39 0.93
C ASN A 90 18.33 -17.56 -0.26
N SER A 91 17.47 -17.45 -1.27
CA SER A 91 17.67 -16.66 -2.48
C SER A 91 16.33 -16.17 -2.98
N ARG A 92 16.28 -14.94 -3.49
CA ARG A 92 15.06 -14.34 -4.05
C ARG A 92 14.58 -15.01 -5.35
N THR A 93 15.39 -15.88 -5.93
CA THR A 93 15.07 -16.60 -7.18
C THR A 93 14.94 -18.10 -6.96
N ALA A 94 15.08 -18.58 -5.72
CA ALA A 94 14.77 -19.97 -5.41
C ALA A 94 13.27 -20.18 -5.44
N GLN A 95 12.84 -21.35 -5.94
CA GLN A 95 11.44 -21.73 -6.10
C GLN A 95 10.62 -21.38 -4.85
N LEU A 96 9.50 -20.70 -5.07
CA LEU A 96 8.55 -20.30 -4.04
C LEU A 96 7.44 -21.35 -3.92
N LEU A 97 7.32 -21.96 -2.74
CA LEU A 97 6.47 -23.12 -2.51
C LEU A 97 5.30 -22.73 -1.61
N PHE A 98 4.09 -23.15 -1.99
CA PHE A 98 2.97 -23.21 -1.05
C PHE A 98 3.18 -24.33 -0.07
N PHE A 99 2.83 -24.10 1.19
CA PHE A 99 2.94 -25.11 2.23
C PHE A 99 1.96 -24.84 3.37
N ASP A 100 1.68 -25.92 4.11
CA ASP A 100 0.99 -25.87 5.40
C ASP A 100 1.99 -26.23 6.50
N TRP A 101 1.87 -25.58 7.67
CA TRP A 101 2.56 -26.00 8.89
C TRP A 101 1.57 -26.60 9.90
N SER A 102 2.05 -27.57 10.66
CA SER A 102 1.28 -28.18 11.74
C SER A 102 1.22 -27.26 12.96
N ALA A 103 0.18 -27.41 13.78
CA ALA A 103 0.08 -26.75 15.07
C ALA A 103 1.24 -27.18 15.99
N SER A 104 1.70 -26.25 16.84
CA SER A 104 2.74 -26.49 17.83
C SER A 104 2.23 -26.06 19.20
N ALA A 105 2.39 -26.92 20.20
CA ALA A 105 1.85 -26.69 21.54
C ALA A 105 2.96 -26.66 22.60
N GLY A 106 2.75 -25.89 23.66
CA GLY A 106 3.65 -25.83 24.81
C GLY A 106 5.02 -25.22 24.50
N LEU A 107 5.08 -24.26 23.56
CA LEU A 107 6.32 -23.56 23.22
C LEU A 107 6.77 -22.68 24.38
N ALA A 108 7.87 -23.03 25.02
CA ALA A 108 8.36 -22.33 26.20
C ALA A 108 8.90 -20.93 25.88
N ILE A 109 8.40 -19.93 26.61
CA ILE A 109 8.87 -18.55 26.57
C ILE A 109 9.52 -18.27 27.92
N ALA A 110 10.85 -18.20 27.94
CA ALA A 110 11.58 -17.97 29.18
C ALA A 110 11.12 -16.66 29.87
N ALA A 111 11.08 -16.66 31.20
CA ALA A 111 10.77 -15.46 31.96
C ALA A 111 11.74 -14.32 31.64
N ASP A 112 11.23 -13.08 31.71
CA ASP A 112 11.98 -11.85 31.49
C ASP A 112 12.72 -11.84 30.14
N SER A 113 12.01 -12.27 29.10
CA SER A 113 12.61 -12.42 27.78
C SER A 113 11.64 -12.11 26.64
N VAL A 114 12.21 -11.73 25.50
CA VAL A 114 11.50 -11.57 24.23
C VAL A 114 11.79 -12.79 23.36
N ARG A 115 10.76 -13.32 22.71
CA ARG A 115 10.86 -14.40 21.73
C ARG A 115 10.16 -14.01 20.45
N HIS A 116 10.80 -14.31 19.33
CA HIS A 116 10.27 -14.10 17.99
C HIS A 116 9.76 -15.46 17.49
N ILE A 117 8.48 -15.50 17.15
CA ILE A 117 7.80 -16.70 16.67
C ILE A 117 7.63 -16.57 15.17
N GLY A 118 7.95 -17.64 14.45
CA GLY A 118 7.84 -17.63 13.00
C GLY A 118 7.82 -19.03 12.43
N VAL A 119 7.90 -19.09 11.11
CA VAL A 119 7.95 -20.34 10.35
C VAL A 119 9.29 -20.44 9.64
N GLU A 120 9.90 -21.62 9.65
CA GLU A 120 11.15 -21.90 8.93
C GLU A 120 11.05 -23.13 8.04
N TYR A 121 11.82 -23.11 6.95
CA TYR A 121 11.97 -24.24 6.05
C TYR A 121 12.89 -25.29 6.67
N ASN A 122 12.30 -26.41 7.09
CA ASN A 122 13.02 -27.54 7.68
C ASN A 122 13.08 -28.71 6.67
N PHE A 123 13.92 -28.55 5.65
CA PHE A 123 14.23 -29.58 4.64
C PHE A 123 12.99 -30.18 3.95
N GLY A 124 12.03 -29.32 3.58
CA GLY A 124 10.78 -29.74 2.92
C GLY A 124 9.60 -29.95 3.86
N ALA A 125 9.80 -29.83 5.18
CA ALA A 125 8.74 -29.89 6.17
C ALA A 125 8.73 -28.61 7.03
N PRO A 126 8.20 -27.48 6.53
CA PRO A 126 8.21 -26.23 7.29
C PRO A 126 7.54 -26.35 8.67
N GLN A 127 8.08 -25.62 9.65
CA GLN A 127 7.70 -25.76 11.06
C GLN A 127 7.69 -24.42 11.80
N ILE A 128 6.95 -24.37 12.90
CA ILE A 128 7.04 -23.26 13.86
C ILE A 128 8.39 -23.29 14.57
N THR A 129 9.02 -22.11 14.67
CA THR A 129 10.30 -21.93 15.35
C THR A 129 10.23 -20.76 16.32
N VAL A 130 11.01 -20.85 17.41
CA VAL A 130 11.08 -19.85 18.47
C VAL A 130 12.51 -19.35 18.56
N ARG A 131 12.72 -18.05 18.33
CA ARG A 131 14.05 -17.43 18.28
C ARG A 131 14.22 -16.38 19.38
N ALA A 132 15.43 -16.27 19.93
CA ALA A 132 15.79 -15.23 20.88
C ALA A 132 16.21 -13.90 20.21
N THR A 133 16.34 -13.90 18.88
CA THR A 133 16.76 -12.74 18.09
C THR A 133 15.98 -12.73 16.80
N GLU A 134 15.62 -11.54 16.34
CA GLU A 134 14.97 -11.33 15.05
C GLU A 134 15.99 -11.39 13.92
N ASN A 135 16.20 -12.58 13.35
CA ASN A 135 17.17 -12.81 12.28
C ASN A 135 16.54 -13.49 11.06
N TRP A 136 15.28 -13.18 10.78
CA TRP A 136 14.56 -13.67 9.60
C TRP A 136 15.23 -13.18 8.31
N ASN A 137 15.37 -14.07 7.34
CA ASN A 137 15.91 -13.78 6.02
C ASN A 137 14.82 -13.51 4.97
N TYR A 138 13.55 -13.75 5.32
CA TYR A 138 12.38 -13.46 4.50
C TYR A 138 12.29 -14.28 3.20
N ASN A 139 13.06 -15.38 3.12
CA ASN A 139 13.07 -16.34 2.02
C ASN A 139 12.74 -17.74 2.53
N THR A 140 13.60 -18.31 3.38
CA THR A 140 13.42 -19.65 3.97
C THR A 140 12.84 -19.59 5.37
N ASP A 141 12.57 -18.40 5.89
CA ASP A 141 11.90 -18.19 7.16
C ASP A 141 11.25 -16.80 7.20
N PHE A 142 10.23 -16.64 8.04
CA PHE A 142 9.49 -15.39 8.22
C PHE A 142 8.79 -15.32 9.58
N PRO A 143 8.53 -14.11 10.12
CA PRO A 143 7.84 -13.91 11.39
C PRO A 143 6.32 -14.12 11.31
N LEU A 144 5.76 -14.64 12.40
CA LEU A 144 4.33 -14.61 12.72
C LEU A 144 4.02 -13.60 13.84
N GLY A 145 4.95 -13.46 14.78
CA GLY A 145 4.85 -12.40 15.77
C GLY A 145 5.92 -12.44 16.85
N ILE A 146 5.69 -11.69 17.93
CA ILE A 146 6.58 -11.55 19.07
C ILE A 146 5.81 -11.86 20.35
N VAL A 147 6.49 -12.53 21.28
CA VAL A 147 5.99 -12.75 22.64
C VAL A 147 7.00 -12.20 23.63
N VAL A 148 6.52 -11.32 24.51
CA VAL A 148 7.28 -10.79 25.64
C VAL A 148 6.77 -11.46 26.91
N ASN A 149 7.68 -12.06 27.68
CA ASN A 149 7.36 -12.61 29.00
C ASN A 149 7.92 -11.70 30.08
N GLU A 150 7.05 -11.04 30.84
CA GLU A 150 7.40 -10.19 31.99
C GLU A 150 6.98 -10.90 33.28
N GLY A 151 7.95 -11.42 34.04
CA GLY A 151 7.68 -12.07 35.33
C GLY A 151 6.68 -13.24 35.28
N GLY A 152 6.51 -13.89 34.13
CA GLY A 152 5.54 -14.97 33.89
C GLY A 152 4.27 -14.54 33.16
N THR A 153 4.03 -13.24 32.96
CA THR A 153 2.92 -12.72 32.17
C THR A 153 3.32 -12.63 30.70
N LEU A 154 2.54 -13.25 29.81
CA LEU A 154 2.80 -13.23 28.38
C LEU A 154 2.06 -12.06 27.70
N HIS A 155 2.82 -11.24 26.98
CA HIS A 155 2.30 -10.24 26.05
C HIS A 155 2.56 -10.75 24.63
N ILE A 156 1.50 -11.20 23.98
CA ILE A 156 1.54 -11.75 22.62
C ILE A 156 1.16 -10.65 21.64
N GLN A 157 2.03 -10.40 20.66
CA GLN A 157 1.78 -9.48 19.55
C GLN A 157 1.91 -10.23 18.23
N GLU A 158 0.77 -10.50 17.61
CA GLU A 158 0.68 -10.99 16.23
C GLU A 158 1.01 -9.86 15.26
N HIS A 159 1.93 -10.12 14.33
CA HIS A 159 2.27 -9.23 13.23
C HIS A 159 2.85 -10.08 12.10
N GLU A 160 1.96 -10.78 11.42
CA GLU A 160 2.35 -11.72 10.39
C GLU A 160 2.96 -10.98 9.20
N GLN A 161 3.93 -11.61 8.55
CA GLN A 161 4.35 -11.19 7.22
C GLN A 161 3.28 -11.57 6.19
N ALA A 162 2.17 -10.85 6.21
CA ALA A 162 1.04 -11.11 5.34
C ALA A 162 1.40 -10.86 3.87
N ILE A 163 1.34 -11.92 3.08
CA ILE A 163 1.54 -11.87 1.62
C ILE A 163 0.26 -12.20 0.85
N GLY A 164 -0.69 -12.89 1.50
CA GLY A 164 -2.03 -13.08 0.98
C GLY A 164 -2.73 -11.72 0.83
N ASP A 165 -3.32 -11.48 -0.34
CA ASP A 165 -4.03 -10.22 -0.66
C ASP A 165 -3.21 -8.93 -0.39
N HIS A 166 -1.88 -8.99 -0.54
CA HIS A 166 -1.00 -7.88 -0.21
C HIS A 166 -1.33 -6.58 -0.96
N ALA A 167 -1.83 -6.67 -2.20
CA ALA A 167 -2.22 -5.50 -2.99
C ALA A 167 -3.38 -4.73 -2.33
N SER A 168 -4.39 -5.43 -1.83
CA SER A 168 -5.52 -4.84 -1.09
C SER A 168 -5.03 -4.22 0.21
N PHE A 169 -4.20 -4.93 0.98
CA PHE A 169 -3.67 -4.40 2.24
C PHE A 169 -2.81 -3.15 2.04
N MET A 170 -2.01 -3.07 0.97
CA MET A 170 -1.28 -1.85 0.65
C MET A 170 -2.21 -0.67 0.36
N ILE A 171 -3.26 -0.88 -0.42
CA ILE A 171 -4.25 0.16 -0.74
C ILE A 171 -4.96 0.62 0.54
N GLN A 172 -5.42 -0.31 1.38
CA GLN A 172 -6.07 0.00 2.66
C GLN A 172 -5.14 0.79 3.60
N ARG A 173 -3.88 0.33 3.73
CA ARG A 173 -2.87 1.04 4.52
C ARG A 173 -2.67 2.46 4.01
N LEU A 174 -2.53 2.66 2.69
CA LEU A 174 -2.41 3.99 2.10
C LEU A 174 -3.64 4.85 2.42
N HIS A 175 -4.86 4.32 2.33
CA HIS A 175 -6.05 5.06 2.72
C HIS A 175 -6.09 5.45 4.21
N GLN A 176 -5.56 4.62 5.10
CA GLN A 176 -5.56 4.87 6.55
C GLN A 176 -4.45 5.81 7.01
N THR A 177 -3.27 5.75 6.37
CA THR A 177 -2.11 6.53 6.82
C THR A 177 -1.82 7.76 5.96
N ALA A 178 -2.31 7.77 4.71
CA ALA A 178 -1.89 8.73 3.68
C ALA A 178 -2.97 8.85 2.57
N HIS A 179 -4.21 9.14 2.95
CA HIS A 179 -5.38 9.04 2.04
C HIS A 179 -5.22 9.84 0.74
N ILE A 180 -4.87 11.12 0.86
CA ILE A 180 -4.55 12.02 -0.26
C ILE A 180 -3.15 12.56 -0.03
N GLN A 181 -2.25 12.39 -0.99
CA GLN A 181 -0.89 12.89 -0.92
C GLN A 181 -0.50 13.62 -2.20
N ARG A 182 0.24 14.72 -2.04
CA ARG A 182 0.77 15.49 -3.17
C ARG A 182 1.85 14.70 -3.91
N ASP A 183 1.84 14.78 -5.23
CA ASP A 183 2.93 14.29 -6.07
C ASP A 183 4.14 15.23 -5.94
N ASN A 184 5.12 14.82 -5.14
CA ASN A 184 6.32 15.60 -4.88
C ASN A 184 7.37 15.50 -6.00
N GLU A 185 7.24 14.56 -6.93
CA GLU A 185 8.25 14.36 -7.99
C GLU A 185 8.02 15.33 -9.15
N LEU A 186 6.76 15.51 -9.58
CA LEU A 186 6.46 16.41 -10.69
C LEU A 186 6.64 17.89 -10.35
N ASN A 187 6.63 18.26 -9.06
CA ASN A 187 6.62 19.64 -8.55
C ASN A 187 5.43 20.45 -9.12
N GLY A 188 4.40 20.67 -8.32
CA GLY A 188 3.18 21.41 -8.72
C GLY A 188 2.25 21.61 -7.54
N ASN A 189 1.17 22.39 -7.63
CA ASN A 189 0.41 22.89 -6.47
C ASN A 189 1.27 23.80 -5.57
N ILE A 190 2.02 24.71 -6.18
CA ILE A 190 2.79 25.73 -5.48
C ILE A 190 1.94 26.99 -5.39
N LEU A 191 1.70 27.46 -4.16
CA LEU A 191 0.99 28.71 -3.88
C LEU A 191 1.92 29.91 -4.13
N GLY A 192 1.41 30.93 -4.80
CA GLY A 192 2.09 32.19 -5.06
C GLY A 192 1.12 33.37 -5.17
N GLU A 193 1.68 34.55 -5.38
CA GLU A 193 0.92 35.76 -5.71
C GLU A 193 1.06 36.05 -7.21
N SER A 194 -0.06 36.13 -7.91
CA SER A 194 -0.14 36.46 -9.32
C SER A 194 -0.05 37.96 -9.52
N GLY A 195 0.95 38.40 -10.29
CA GLY A 195 1.24 39.80 -10.53
C GLY A 195 1.79 40.51 -9.28
N ASP A 196 2.90 41.22 -9.45
CA ASP A 196 3.76 41.67 -8.33
C ASP A 196 3.12 42.57 -7.26
N ASN A 197 1.86 43.02 -7.37
CA ASN A 197 1.27 44.02 -6.44
C ASN A 197 -0.25 43.97 -6.22
N ASN A 198 -0.97 42.92 -6.65
CA ASN A 198 -2.43 42.95 -6.66
C ASN A 198 -3.11 42.00 -5.67
N ARG A 199 -2.37 41.23 -4.85
CA ARG A 199 -2.94 40.22 -3.94
C ARG A 199 -3.86 39.22 -4.68
N ASN A 200 -3.62 39.01 -5.96
CA ASN A 200 -4.24 37.91 -6.68
C ASN A 200 -3.43 36.65 -6.36
N VAL A 201 -4.08 35.53 -6.15
CA VAL A 201 -3.44 34.24 -5.84
C VAL A 201 -3.28 33.41 -7.10
N GLU A 202 -2.11 32.77 -7.23
CA GLU A 202 -1.85 31.71 -8.20
C GLU A 202 -1.49 30.39 -7.51
N VAL A 203 -1.89 29.28 -8.12
CA VAL A 203 -1.44 27.94 -7.78
C VAL A 203 -1.02 27.22 -9.06
N THR A 204 0.20 26.70 -9.11
CA THR A 204 0.67 25.95 -10.28
C THR A 204 -0.08 24.63 -10.43
N ALA A 205 -0.28 24.17 -11.67
CA ALA A 205 -0.86 22.85 -11.92
C ALA A 205 -0.03 21.75 -11.25
N GLY A 206 -0.68 20.70 -10.77
CA GLY A 206 -0.03 19.62 -10.04
C GLY A 206 -0.79 18.29 -10.10
N ALA A 207 -0.45 17.39 -9.21
CA ALA A 207 -1.10 16.09 -9.10
C ALA A 207 -1.12 15.59 -7.66
N TYR A 208 -2.08 14.72 -7.39
CA TYR A 208 -2.25 14.03 -6.13
C TYR A 208 -2.43 12.53 -6.36
N TRP A 209 -2.16 11.78 -5.31
CA TRP A 209 -2.34 10.34 -5.23
C TRP A 209 -3.42 10.01 -4.19
N VAL A 210 -4.34 9.13 -4.57
CA VAL A 210 -5.27 8.45 -3.67
C VAL A 210 -5.09 6.95 -3.87
N GLY A 211 -4.51 6.28 -2.87
CA GLY A 211 -4.06 4.90 -3.00
C GLY A 211 -3.06 4.76 -4.15
N LEU A 212 -3.39 3.94 -5.16
CA LEU A 212 -2.57 3.74 -6.37
C LEU A 212 -3.05 4.54 -7.58
N THR A 213 -4.05 5.42 -7.40
CA THR A 213 -4.62 6.23 -8.48
C THR A 213 -4.08 7.66 -8.39
N ARG A 214 -3.56 8.15 -9.51
CA ARG A 214 -3.08 9.52 -9.68
C ARG A 214 -4.10 10.35 -10.43
N PHE A 215 -4.35 11.57 -9.97
CA PHE A 215 -5.16 12.56 -10.68
C PHE A 215 -4.46 13.92 -10.67
N ALA A 216 -4.71 14.71 -11.71
CA ALA A 216 -4.10 16.02 -11.89
C ALA A 216 -5.07 17.13 -11.50
N THR A 217 -4.53 18.21 -10.96
CA THR A 217 -5.24 19.47 -10.70
C THR A 217 -4.75 20.53 -11.67
N GLY A 218 -5.67 21.37 -12.15
CA GLY A 218 -5.35 22.51 -13.01
C GLY A 218 -4.59 23.60 -12.28
N ALA A 219 -3.98 24.51 -13.05
CA ALA A 219 -3.48 25.76 -12.49
C ALA A 219 -4.65 26.68 -12.13
N PHE A 220 -4.48 27.44 -11.05
CA PHE A 220 -5.41 28.46 -10.60
C PHE A 220 -4.74 29.83 -10.69
N ASP A 221 -5.43 30.84 -11.20
CA ASP A 221 -4.95 32.23 -11.22
C ASP A 221 -6.13 33.21 -11.15
N SER A 222 -6.24 33.88 -10.01
CA SER A 222 -7.31 34.84 -9.73
C SER A 222 -7.08 36.24 -10.29
N SER A 223 -5.93 36.52 -10.94
CA SER A 223 -5.75 37.74 -11.72
C SER A 223 -6.60 37.76 -13.00
N GLY A 224 -6.99 36.56 -13.46
CA GLY A 224 -7.87 36.33 -14.60
C GLY A 224 -9.34 36.25 -14.20
N ALA A 225 -10.03 35.23 -14.71
CA ALA A 225 -11.46 34.99 -14.44
C ALA A 225 -11.71 34.05 -13.25
N ALA A 226 -10.67 33.41 -12.70
CA ALA A 226 -10.83 32.50 -11.58
C ALA A 226 -11.11 33.27 -10.29
N THR A 227 -11.89 32.66 -9.41
CA THR A 227 -12.25 33.21 -8.11
C THR A 227 -12.20 32.12 -7.07
N PHE A 228 -12.03 32.49 -5.81
CA PHE A 228 -12.06 31.60 -4.66
C PHE A 228 -13.08 32.08 -3.63
N ASP A 229 -13.39 31.20 -2.69
CA ASP A 229 -14.29 31.50 -1.57
C ASP A 229 -13.48 31.65 -0.28
N THR A 230 -14.00 32.45 0.64
CA THR A 230 -13.38 32.73 1.94
C THR A 230 -14.29 32.29 3.08
N TYR A 231 -13.72 31.61 4.07
CA TYR A 231 -14.44 31.04 5.21
C TYR A 231 -13.84 31.44 6.55
N SER A 232 -14.67 31.47 7.58
CA SER A 232 -14.31 31.58 9.00
C SER A 232 -15.01 30.48 9.80
N ALA A 233 -14.83 30.42 11.12
CA ALA A 233 -15.63 29.54 11.97
C ALA A 233 -17.14 29.87 11.93
N GLY A 234 -17.52 31.04 11.41
CA GLY A 234 -18.91 31.46 11.18
C GLY A 234 -19.50 30.92 9.87
N GLY A 235 -18.67 30.31 9.00
CA GLY A 235 -19.06 29.79 7.69
C GLY A 235 -18.49 30.63 6.53
N LEU A 236 -19.22 30.64 5.41
CA LEU A 236 -18.85 31.39 4.21
C LEU A 236 -18.93 32.91 4.47
N GLU A 237 -17.83 33.61 4.28
CA GLU A 237 -17.71 35.05 4.47
C GLU A 237 -17.90 35.84 3.16
N ALA A 238 -17.25 35.37 2.10
CA ALA A 238 -17.41 35.93 0.76
C ALA A 238 -17.15 34.85 -0.29
N ALA A 239 -18.01 34.83 -1.30
CA ALA A 239 -17.86 33.96 -2.46
C ALA A 239 -17.37 34.75 -3.68
N GLY A 240 -16.64 34.08 -4.57
CA GLY A 240 -16.25 34.64 -5.86
C GLY A 240 -15.26 35.80 -5.75
N VAL A 241 -14.35 35.78 -4.77
CA VAL A 241 -13.32 36.81 -4.61
C VAL A 241 -12.11 36.51 -5.50
N SER A 242 -11.46 37.56 -6.00
CA SER A 242 -10.25 37.45 -6.82
C SER A 242 -9.00 37.95 -6.09
N VAL A 243 -9.16 38.60 -4.94
CA VAL A 243 -8.10 39.26 -4.19
C VAL A 243 -8.14 38.78 -2.75
N TRP A 244 -7.00 38.32 -2.22
CA TRP A 244 -6.96 37.82 -0.85
C TRP A 244 -7.01 38.97 0.17
N PRO A 245 -7.83 38.83 1.23
CA PRO A 245 -7.97 39.84 2.28
C PRO A 245 -6.78 39.78 3.25
N ASN A 246 -6.11 40.91 3.47
CA ASN A 246 -4.91 40.97 4.32
C ASN A 246 -5.06 41.86 5.56
N LEU A 247 -6.30 42.23 5.89
CA LEU A 247 -6.60 43.16 7.00
C LEU A 247 -7.52 42.55 8.05
N GLN A 248 -7.94 41.29 7.90
CA GLN A 248 -8.95 40.67 8.76
C GLN A 248 -8.49 39.31 9.27
N TYR A 249 -9.02 38.92 10.41
CA TYR A 249 -8.89 37.58 11.00
C TYR A 249 -10.24 37.18 11.62
N ASP A 250 -10.44 35.89 11.88
CA ASP A 250 -11.63 35.40 12.55
C ASP A 250 -11.51 35.59 14.07
N ASN A 251 -12.48 36.28 14.67
CA ASN A 251 -12.57 36.50 16.11
C ASN A 251 -13.77 35.75 16.71
N GLY A 252 -13.79 34.42 16.54
CA GLY A 252 -14.81 33.55 17.12
C GLY A 252 -16.09 33.46 16.29
N GLY A 253 -15.95 33.33 14.97
CA GLY A 253 -17.03 33.26 13.99
C GLY A 253 -17.47 34.62 13.43
N ALA A 254 -16.63 35.65 13.59
CA ALA A 254 -16.89 36.99 13.08
C ALA A 254 -15.58 37.68 12.70
N LEU A 255 -15.53 38.25 11.49
CA LEU A 255 -14.33 38.93 11.02
C LEU A 255 -14.05 40.22 11.79
N ALA A 256 -12.83 40.35 12.27
CA ALA A 256 -12.31 41.54 12.93
C ALA A 256 -11.10 42.09 12.17
N ASN A 257 -10.90 43.41 12.24
CA ASN A 257 -9.74 44.04 11.62
C ASN A 257 -8.46 43.76 12.44
N LEU A 258 -7.37 43.51 11.74
CA LEU A 258 -6.02 43.45 12.29
C LEU A 258 -5.64 44.80 12.92
N GLY A 259 -5.07 44.75 14.12
CA GLY A 259 -4.43 45.92 14.71
C GLY A 259 -3.20 46.35 13.92
N GLY A 260 -2.75 47.59 14.12
CA GLY A 260 -1.50 48.06 13.51
C GLY A 260 -0.30 47.20 13.94
N ASN A 261 0.54 46.81 12.96
CA ASN A 261 1.70 45.93 13.15
C ASN A 261 1.36 44.57 13.77
N LYS A 262 0.28 43.95 13.27
CA LYS A 262 -0.16 42.62 13.67
C LYS A 262 -0.13 41.67 12.47
N TRP A 263 -0.05 40.39 12.80
CA TRP A 263 -0.01 39.27 11.85
C TRP A 263 -1.18 38.35 12.12
N ALA A 264 -1.74 37.73 11.09
CA ALA A 264 -2.69 36.62 11.22
C ALA A 264 -2.32 35.56 10.21
N ASN A 265 -2.70 34.31 10.49
CA ASN A 265 -2.54 33.25 9.52
C ASN A 265 -3.74 33.18 8.59
N LEU A 266 -3.52 32.79 7.34
CA LEU A 266 -4.56 32.53 6.35
C LEU A 266 -4.27 31.16 5.75
N TRP A 267 -5.18 30.22 5.96
CA TRP A 267 -5.04 28.86 5.49
C TRP A 267 -5.59 28.75 4.08
N TRP A 268 -4.85 28.08 3.20
CA TRP A 268 -5.23 27.86 1.81
C TRP A 268 -5.39 26.37 1.56
N TYR A 269 -6.55 25.98 1.04
CA TYR A 269 -6.88 24.60 0.71
C TYR A 269 -7.25 24.53 -0.77
N GLN A 270 -6.71 23.52 -1.45
CA GLN A 270 -7.11 23.20 -2.81
C GLN A 270 -8.06 22.00 -2.77
N GLU A 271 -9.22 22.14 -3.40
CA GLU A 271 -10.18 21.08 -3.57
C GLU A 271 -9.74 20.09 -4.66
N LEU A 272 -10.36 18.90 -4.70
CA LEU A 272 -9.91 17.81 -5.57
C LEU A 272 -10.14 18.07 -7.06
N ASP A 273 -11.01 19.02 -7.40
CA ASP A 273 -11.27 19.49 -8.75
C ASP A 273 -10.40 20.70 -9.16
N GLY A 274 -9.57 21.20 -8.24
CA GLY A 274 -8.65 22.31 -8.46
C GLY A 274 -9.17 23.67 -8.03
N GLU A 275 -10.38 23.75 -7.46
CA GLU A 275 -10.86 24.99 -6.82
C GLU A 275 -10.01 25.33 -5.59
N LEU A 276 -9.95 26.63 -5.26
CA LEU A 276 -9.15 27.14 -4.16
C LEU A 276 -10.08 27.75 -3.12
N VAL A 277 -9.79 27.50 -1.84
CA VAL A 277 -10.52 28.04 -0.71
C VAL A 277 -9.54 28.64 0.30
N MET A 278 -9.91 29.77 0.89
CA MET A 278 -9.16 30.40 1.97
C MET A 278 -9.96 30.36 3.27
N VAL A 279 -9.31 30.01 4.37
CA VAL A 279 -9.88 30.06 5.73
C VAL A 279 -9.10 31.05 6.57
N TYR A 280 -9.80 31.98 7.23
CA TYR A 280 -9.18 32.94 8.14
C TYR A 280 -8.63 32.25 9.40
N GLY A 281 -7.43 32.64 9.83
CA GLY A 281 -6.91 32.30 11.15
C GLY A 281 -7.75 32.94 12.27
N THR A 282 -7.71 32.32 13.44
CA THR A 282 -8.58 32.56 14.60
C THR A 282 -8.06 33.62 15.57
N ALA A 283 -6.87 34.17 15.29
CA ALA A 283 -6.25 35.17 16.15
C ALA A 283 -5.33 36.12 15.37
N GLN A 284 -4.91 37.18 16.06
CA GLN A 284 -3.87 38.09 15.61
C GLN A 284 -2.68 38.06 16.56
N TYR A 285 -1.49 38.23 16.00
CA TYR A 285 -0.21 37.99 16.64
C TYR A 285 0.73 39.18 16.50
N ASN A 286 1.71 39.28 17.40
CA ASN A 286 2.70 40.35 17.37
C ASN A 286 3.83 40.12 16.37
N THR A 287 4.05 38.87 15.96
CA THR A 287 5.13 38.47 15.08
C THR A 287 4.62 37.45 14.07
N GLU A 288 5.25 37.43 12.90
CA GLU A 288 5.02 36.41 11.87
C GLU A 288 5.24 35.00 12.41
N ALA A 289 6.32 34.79 13.17
CA ALA A 289 6.61 33.49 13.77
C ALA A 289 5.49 33.01 14.70
N MET A 290 4.88 33.89 15.50
CA MET A 290 3.75 33.48 16.35
C MET A 290 2.49 33.14 15.55
N ALA A 291 2.26 33.83 14.42
CA ALA A 291 1.17 33.48 13.52
C ALA A 291 1.41 32.13 12.82
N GLY A 292 2.67 31.83 12.46
CA GLY A 292 3.05 30.55 11.85
C GLY A 292 2.94 29.33 12.76
N GLU A 293 2.84 29.52 14.08
CA GLU A 293 2.61 28.45 15.07
C GLU A 293 1.11 28.20 15.32
N GLU A 294 0.21 28.96 14.67
CA GLU A 294 -1.22 28.66 14.72
C GLU A 294 -1.46 27.26 14.13
N ALA A 295 -2.23 26.43 14.83
CA ALA A 295 -2.57 25.11 14.34
C ALA A 295 -3.46 25.23 13.09
N ALA A 296 -3.19 24.41 12.08
CA ALA A 296 -4.05 24.31 10.91
C ALA A 296 -5.47 24.01 11.36
N ASP A 297 -6.43 24.74 10.82
CA ASP A 297 -7.82 24.37 10.99
C ASP A 297 -8.01 23.05 10.24
N ASN A 298 -8.26 21.98 10.99
CA ASN A 298 -8.40 20.66 10.40
C ASN A 298 -9.77 20.60 9.73
N CYS A 299 -9.84 21.07 8.48
CA CYS A 299 -10.95 20.80 7.57
C CYS A 299 -10.95 19.32 7.10
N ALA A 300 -10.61 18.41 8.01
CA ALA A 300 -10.52 16.98 7.83
C ALA A 300 -11.11 16.30 9.08
N GLY A 301 -12.44 16.34 9.15
CA GLY A 301 -13.27 15.41 9.89
C GLY A 301 -14.30 14.82 8.95
#